data_AF-A0A1F3BAD3-F1
#
_entry.id   AF-A0A1F3BAD3-F1
#
_cell.length_a   1.000
_cell.length_b   1.000
_cell.length_c   1.000
_cell.angle_alpha   90.00
_cell.angle_beta   90.00
_cell.angle_gamma   90.00
#
_symmetry.space_group_name_H-M   'P 1'
#
loop_
_entity.id
_entity.type
_entity.pdbx_description
1 polymer ?
#
loop_
_entity_poly.entity_id
_entity_poly.type
_entity_poly.pdbx_seq_one_letter_code
_entity_poly.pdbx_strand_id
1 'polypeptide(L)'
;MDDVVIRPLTALADLRAVETLQREVWGMPDLDVVPTHHLLAAGSAGGVVLGAVDDAGTLVGFCYGFVGLRDGRTLFYSHMAGVAEHWRGREVGFKLKRAQREAALARGLDWMVWTYDPLLAANARFNLHKLGARASRYYVHYYGEMPDELNRGVDSDRLEVDWSLRSQRVDALMCGEMPPPRDDGVDALRLDIPADFDAIRRAEPSRAQAWRLRTRRIDSGDLAALSREVRAIFREAGLVDVQILLSGDLDEYRIEEALGAGAEADAFGVGTALGTSEDAPTMGGVYKIVEDRQGPKIKLSTGKATLPGRKQVWRRPTELGPRDVIALADETAPPGHAPLLVKVMEHGRSIAAESLEQMRARCRAALGALPASFTDLHAVPPSPVALSGRLEALRSAMFQKNETRRRP
;
A
#
# COMPACT_ATOMS: atom_id res chain seq x y z
N MET A 1 -11.03 -42.67 -23.52
CA MET A 1 -9.95 -41.73 -23.84
C MET A 1 -10.64 -40.40 -23.67
N ASP A 2 -10.59 -39.84 -22.47
CA ASP A 2 -11.55 -38.82 -22.03
C ASP A 2 -11.11 -37.43 -22.53
N ASP A 3 -11.21 -37.22 -23.84
CA ASP A 3 -10.95 -35.93 -24.46
C ASP A 3 -12.25 -35.12 -24.60
N VAL A 4 -12.10 -33.82 -24.82
CA VAL A 4 -13.23 -32.91 -25.05
C VAL A 4 -13.00 -32.13 -26.33
N VAL A 5 -14.05 -31.97 -27.10
CA VAL A 5 -14.06 -31.10 -28.28
C VAL A 5 -14.53 -29.71 -27.86
N ILE A 6 -13.68 -28.71 -28.08
CA ILE A 6 -14.07 -27.30 -27.86
C ILE A 6 -14.71 -26.76 -29.14
N ARG A 7 -15.95 -26.27 -29.04
CA ARG A 7 -16.68 -25.70 -30.18
C ARG A 7 -17.50 -24.47 -29.80
N PRO A 8 -17.80 -23.57 -30.75
CA PRO A 8 -18.82 -22.55 -30.57
C PRO A 8 -20.19 -23.15 -30.28
N LEU A 9 -20.93 -22.49 -29.38
CA LEU A 9 -22.32 -22.83 -29.08
C LEU A 9 -23.25 -21.80 -29.70
N THR A 10 -23.99 -22.20 -30.73
CA THR A 10 -24.93 -21.33 -31.45
C THR A 10 -26.36 -21.86 -31.46
N ALA A 11 -26.54 -23.16 -31.20
CA ALA A 11 -27.86 -23.77 -31.11
C ALA A 11 -28.52 -23.47 -29.76
N LEU A 12 -29.83 -23.20 -29.77
CA LEU A 12 -30.58 -22.92 -28.53
C LEU A 12 -30.51 -24.06 -27.51
N ALA A 13 -30.42 -25.32 -27.96
CA ALA A 13 -30.27 -26.47 -27.07
C ALA A 13 -28.94 -26.43 -26.30
N ASP A 14 -27.84 -26.08 -26.98
CA ASP A 14 -26.52 -25.94 -26.34
C ASP A 14 -26.53 -24.80 -25.31
N LEU A 15 -27.12 -23.66 -25.66
CA LEU A 15 -27.18 -22.49 -24.78
C LEU A 15 -28.04 -22.75 -23.53
N ARG A 16 -29.12 -23.53 -23.67
CA ARG A 16 -29.89 -24.02 -22.51
C ARG A 16 -29.08 -24.97 -21.64
N ALA A 17 -28.25 -25.83 -22.25
CA ALA A 17 -27.34 -26.68 -21.47
C ALA A 17 -26.30 -25.85 -20.70
N VAL A 18 -25.87 -24.69 -21.22
CA VAL A 18 -25.02 -23.74 -20.48
C VAL A 18 -25.75 -23.20 -19.25
N GLU A 19 -27.05 -22.89 -19.31
CA GLU A 19 -27.83 -22.49 -18.12
C GLU A 19 -27.89 -23.59 -17.06
N THR A 20 -28.06 -24.85 -17.47
CA THR A 20 -28.03 -25.99 -16.54
C THR A 20 -26.66 -26.13 -15.90
N LEU A 21 -25.59 -26.05 -16.69
CA LEU A 21 -24.23 -26.17 -16.20
C LEU A 21 -23.82 -25.00 -15.29
N GLN A 22 -24.33 -23.78 -15.51
CA GLN A 22 -24.14 -22.65 -14.58
C GLN A 22 -24.67 -22.98 -13.18
N ARG A 23 -25.88 -23.55 -13.09
CA ARG A 23 -26.48 -23.96 -11.81
C ARG A 23 -25.68 -25.07 -11.15
N GLU A 24 -25.24 -26.07 -11.92
CA GLU A 24 -24.43 -27.18 -11.39
C GLU A 24 -23.09 -26.69 -10.83
N VAL A 25 -22.39 -25.80 -11.54
CA VAL A 25 -21.03 -25.39 -11.16
C VAL A 25 -21.00 -24.47 -9.94
N TRP A 26 -21.98 -23.56 -9.82
CA TRP A 26 -21.96 -22.49 -8.81
C TRP A 26 -23.15 -22.49 -7.85
N GLY A 27 -24.15 -23.37 -8.01
CA GLY A 27 -25.37 -23.33 -7.20
C GLY A 27 -26.16 -22.04 -7.37
N MET A 28 -26.08 -21.42 -8.55
CA MET A 28 -26.67 -20.09 -8.80
C MET A 28 -28.20 -20.13 -8.75
N PRO A 29 -28.85 -19.15 -8.08
CA PRO A 29 -30.29 -18.95 -8.19
C PRO A 29 -30.64 -18.47 -9.60
N ASP A 30 -31.91 -18.64 -10.00
CA ASP A 30 -32.35 -18.34 -11.37
C ASP A 30 -32.10 -16.90 -11.84
N LEU A 31 -32.09 -15.93 -10.91
CA LEU A 31 -31.81 -14.52 -11.23
C LEU A 31 -30.34 -14.26 -11.59
N ASP A 32 -29.41 -15.12 -11.16
CA ASP A 32 -27.96 -14.95 -11.38
C ASP A 32 -27.47 -15.75 -12.60
N VAL A 33 -28.27 -16.69 -13.10
CA VAL A 33 -27.95 -17.46 -14.31
C VAL A 33 -28.05 -16.55 -15.52
N VAL A 34 -26.98 -16.48 -16.33
CA VAL A 34 -27.01 -15.77 -17.60
C VAL A 34 -27.94 -16.52 -18.55
N PRO A 35 -29.06 -15.92 -18.98
CA PRO A 35 -30.08 -16.63 -19.73
C PRO A 35 -29.68 -16.84 -21.20
N THR A 36 -30.24 -17.86 -21.82
CA THR A 36 -29.98 -18.32 -23.20
C THR A 36 -30.08 -17.18 -24.21
N HIS A 37 -31.09 -16.33 -24.09
CA HIS A 37 -31.29 -15.21 -25.01
C HIS A 37 -30.18 -14.16 -24.91
N HIS A 38 -29.59 -13.98 -23.72
CA HIS A 38 -28.45 -13.10 -23.53
C HIS A 38 -27.16 -13.72 -24.10
N LEU A 39 -26.91 -15.01 -23.84
CA LEU A 39 -25.77 -15.74 -24.42
C LEU A 39 -25.80 -15.67 -25.96
N LEU A 40 -26.98 -15.86 -26.56
CA LEU A 40 -27.18 -15.76 -27.99
C LEU A 40 -26.90 -14.35 -28.52
N ALA A 41 -27.45 -13.32 -27.88
CA ALA A 41 -27.26 -11.92 -28.28
C ALA A 41 -25.79 -11.50 -28.16
N ALA A 42 -25.11 -11.87 -27.07
CA ALA A 42 -23.70 -11.56 -26.89
C ALA A 42 -22.82 -12.30 -27.91
N GLY A 43 -23.11 -13.57 -28.19
CA GLY A 43 -22.42 -14.35 -29.21
C GLY A 43 -22.57 -13.77 -30.63
N SER A 44 -23.75 -13.24 -30.97
CA SER A 44 -24.00 -12.61 -32.28
C SER A 44 -23.40 -11.21 -32.41
N ALA A 45 -23.17 -10.51 -31.31
CA ALA A 45 -22.61 -9.15 -31.25
C ALA A 45 -21.08 -9.09 -31.05
N GLY A 46 -20.35 -10.11 -31.53
CA GLY A 46 -18.89 -10.17 -31.46
C GLY A 46 -18.32 -10.78 -30.17
N GLY A 47 -19.17 -11.18 -29.22
CA GLY A 47 -18.78 -12.02 -28.09
C GLY A 47 -18.46 -13.46 -28.50
N VAL A 48 -18.16 -14.29 -27.50
CA VAL A 48 -17.79 -15.70 -27.67
C VAL A 48 -18.49 -16.53 -26.62
N VAL A 49 -19.21 -17.57 -27.08
CA VAL A 49 -19.75 -18.65 -26.24
C VAL A 49 -19.17 -19.97 -26.78
N LEU A 50 -18.31 -20.61 -26.01
CA LEU A 50 -17.69 -21.89 -26.34
C LEU A 50 -18.11 -22.94 -25.32
N GLY A 51 -18.27 -24.18 -25.79
CA GLY A 51 -18.51 -25.35 -24.96
C GLY A 51 -17.42 -26.38 -25.14
N ALA A 52 -17.11 -27.09 -24.06
CA ALA A 52 -16.36 -28.33 -24.06
C ALA A 52 -17.35 -29.48 -24.02
N VAL A 53 -17.33 -30.32 -25.06
CA VAL A 53 -18.25 -31.44 -25.21
C VAL A 53 -17.46 -32.74 -25.18
N ASP A 54 -17.89 -33.69 -24.37
CA ASP A 54 -17.25 -35.01 -24.30
C ASP A 54 -17.65 -35.92 -25.46
N ASP A 55 -17.07 -37.13 -25.50
CA ASP A 55 -17.34 -38.12 -26.55
C ASP A 55 -18.81 -38.57 -26.62
N ALA A 56 -19.55 -38.45 -25.51
CA ALA A 56 -20.97 -38.77 -25.43
C ALA A 56 -21.87 -37.62 -25.94
N GLY A 57 -21.30 -36.48 -26.30
CA GLY A 57 -22.03 -35.29 -26.71
C GLY A 57 -22.53 -34.44 -25.53
N THR A 58 -22.07 -34.71 -24.30
CA THR A 58 -22.47 -33.98 -23.10
C THR A 58 -21.64 -32.70 -22.96
N LEU A 59 -22.30 -31.58 -22.65
CA LEU A 59 -21.60 -30.33 -22.35
C LEU A 59 -21.03 -30.40 -20.92
N VAL A 60 -19.70 -30.40 -20.81
CA VAL A 60 -18.97 -30.60 -19.54
C VAL A 60 -18.21 -29.36 -19.08
N GLY A 61 -18.14 -28.34 -19.93
CA GLY A 61 -17.54 -27.05 -19.61
C GLY A 61 -17.97 -25.99 -20.61
N PHE A 62 -17.85 -24.72 -20.23
CA PHE A 62 -18.11 -23.61 -21.13
C PHE A 62 -17.28 -22.38 -20.77
N CYS A 63 -17.11 -21.47 -21.72
CA CYS A 63 -16.68 -20.12 -21.42
C CYS A 63 -17.47 -19.11 -22.26
N TYR A 64 -17.81 -17.99 -21.63
CA TYR A 64 -18.60 -16.90 -22.18
C TYR A 64 -17.90 -15.57 -21.95
N GLY A 65 -17.89 -14.71 -22.97
CA GLY A 65 -17.45 -13.33 -22.86
C GLY A 65 -17.96 -12.44 -23.99
N PHE A 66 -17.76 -11.14 -23.84
CA PHE A 66 -18.28 -10.11 -24.73
C PHE A 66 -17.24 -9.01 -24.98
N VAL A 67 -17.49 -8.18 -26.00
CA VAL A 67 -16.60 -7.05 -26.33
C VAL A 67 -16.93 -5.87 -25.41
N GLY A 68 -15.90 -5.27 -24.83
CA GLY A 68 -16.01 -4.05 -24.04
C GLY A 68 -15.15 -2.92 -24.62
N LEU A 69 -15.38 -1.71 -24.10
CA LEU A 69 -14.56 -0.54 -24.37
C LEU A 69 -14.10 0.02 -23.03
N ARG A 70 -12.79 0.24 -22.86
CA ARG A 70 -12.23 0.88 -21.67
C ARG A 70 -11.12 1.83 -22.12
N ASP A 71 -11.18 3.07 -21.65
CA ASP A 71 -10.19 4.12 -21.97
C ASP A 71 -9.94 4.28 -23.47
N GLY A 72 -11.01 4.18 -24.28
CA GLY A 72 -10.95 4.28 -25.74
C GLY A 72 -10.37 3.05 -26.47
N ARG A 73 -9.98 1.99 -25.75
CA ARG A 73 -9.47 0.73 -26.32
C ARG A 73 -10.51 -0.38 -26.18
N THR A 74 -10.70 -1.14 -27.27
CA THR A 74 -11.52 -2.35 -27.23
C THR A 74 -10.84 -3.46 -26.45
N LEU A 75 -11.62 -4.20 -25.67
CA LEU A 75 -11.17 -5.35 -24.90
C LEU A 75 -12.14 -6.50 -25.04
N PHE A 76 -11.68 -7.72 -24.78
CA PHE A 76 -12.56 -8.87 -24.60
C PHE A 76 -12.77 -9.11 -23.10
N TYR A 77 -14.00 -8.98 -22.60
CA TYR A 77 -14.34 -9.29 -21.21
C TYR A 77 -14.75 -10.76 -21.11
N SER A 78 -13.90 -11.59 -20.52
CA SER A 78 -14.20 -13.01 -20.30
C SER A 78 -15.05 -13.19 -19.04
N HIS A 79 -16.36 -13.03 -19.18
CA HIS A 79 -17.30 -13.00 -18.06
C HIS A 79 -17.37 -14.29 -17.24
N MET A 80 -17.53 -15.46 -17.88
CA MET A 80 -17.73 -16.74 -17.17
C MET A 80 -16.91 -17.85 -17.79
N ALA A 81 -16.41 -18.75 -16.95
CA ALA A 81 -15.82 -20.01 -17.37
C ALA A 81 -16.10 -21.07 -16.31
N GLY A 82 -16.85 -22.11 -16.67
CA GLY A 82 -17.28 -23.17 -15.77
C GLY A 82 -16.89 -24.54 -16.31
N VAL A 83 -16.51 -25.45 -15.40
CA VAL A 83 -16.25 -26.85 -15.71
C VAL A 83 -16.96 -27.70 -14.65
N ALA A 84 -17.74 -28.69 -15.12
CA ALA A 84 -18.44 -29.64 -14.27
C ALA A 84 -17.46 -30.30 -13.28
N GLU A 85 -17.91 -30.52 -12.04
CA GLU A 85 -17.01 -30.94 -10.95
C GLU A 85 -16.24 -32.22 -11.29
N HIS A 86 -16.92 -33.21 -11.87
CA HIS A 86 -16.35 -34.50 -12.26
C HIS A 86 -15.37 -34.43 -13.45
N TRP A 87 -15.28 -33.28 -14.13
CA TRP A 87 -14.31 -32.99 -15.20
C TRP A 87 -13.16 -32.06 -14.79
N ARG A 88 -13.16 -31.56 -13.55
CA ARG A 88 -12.06 -30.72 -13.03
C ARG A 88 -10.75 -31.52 -13.00
N GLY A 89 -9.63 -30.81 -13.15
CA GLY A 89 -8.28 -31.43 -13.20
C GLY A 89 -7.88 -32.02 -14.56
N ARG A 90 -8.79 -32.14 -15.53
CA ARG A 90 -8.53 -32.70 -16.88
C ARG A 90 -8.17 -31.64 -17.93
N GLU A 91 -7.66 -30.49 -17.48
CA GLU A 91 -7.29 -29.34 -18.32
C GLU A 91 -8.39 -28.72 -19.20
N VAL A 92 -9.66 -29.10 -19.03
CA VAL A 92 -10.80 -28.57 -19.79
C VAL A 92 -10.83 -27.03 -19.77
N GLY A 93 -10.66 -26.42 -18.60
CA GLY A 93 -10.61 -24.95 -18.47
C GLY A 93 -9.47 -24.30 -19.24
N PHE A 94 -8.31 -24.96 -19.35
CA PHE A 94 -7.19 -24.47 -20.16
C PHE A 94 -7.50 -24.54 -21.65
N LYS A 95 -8.07 -25.67 -22.11
CA LYS A 95 -8.52 -25.84 -23.51
C LYS A 95 -9.56 -24.79 -23.89
N LEU A 96 -10.55 -24.53 -23.03
CA LEU A 96 -11.54 -23.47 -23.21
C LEU A 96 -10.89 -22.08 -23.31
N LYS A 97 -9.98 -21.73 -22.41
CA LYS A 97 -9.30 -20.43 -22.42
C LYS A 97 -8.39 -20.24 -23.63
N ARG A 98 -7.72 -21.29 -24.09
CA ARG A 98 -6.93 -21.26 -25.33
C ARG A 98 -7.81 -20.98 -26.54
N ALA A 99 -8.93 -21.69 -26.67
CA ALA A 99 -9.90 -21.45 -27.74
C ALA A 99 -10.55 -20.06 -27.65
N GLN A 100 -10.81 -19.57 -26.42
CA GLN A 100 -11.32 -18.21 -26.20
C GLN A 100 -10.31 -17.14 -26.64
N ARG A 101 -9.01 -17.35 -26.37
CA ARG A 101 -7.91 -16.51 -26.87
C ARG A 101 -7.88 -16.49 -28.40
N GLU A 102 -7.91 -17.66 -29.04
CA GLU A 102 -7.92 -17.77 -30.51
C GLU A 102 -9.13 -17.03 -31.12
N ALA A 103 -10.31 -17.22 -30.55
CA ALA A 103 -11.53 -16.55 -30.98
C ALA A 103 -11.48 -15.02 -30.82
N ALA A 104 -10.87 -14.51 -29.74
CA ALA A 104 -10.66 -13.08 -29.53
C ALA A 104 -9.64 -12.50 -30.53
N LEU A 105 -8.50 -13.17 -30.72
CA LEU A 105 -7.46 -12.75 -31.67
C LEU A 105 -7.97 -12.71 -33.11
N ALA A 106 -8.80 -13.67 -33.51
CA ALA A 106 -9.44 -13.69 -34.83
C ALA A 106 -10.38 -12.49 -35.06
N ARG A 107 -10.85 -11.83 -34.01
CA ARG A 107 -11.67 -10.61 -34.05
C ARG A 107 -10.85 -9.33 -33.90
N GLY A 108 -9.51 -9.42 -33.94
CA GLY A 108 -8.62 -8.28 -33.73
C GLY A 108 -8.52 -7.82 -32.28
N LEU A 109 -9.02 -8.59 -31.32
CA LEU A 109 -8.92 -8.27 -29.90
C LEU A 109 -7.69 -8.96 -29.33
N ASP A 110 -6.73 -8.18 -28.85
CA ASP A 110 -5.45 -8.66 -28.30
C ASP A 110 -5.35 -8.49 -26.77
N TRP A 111 -6.39 -7.92 -26.16
CA TRP A 111 -6.47 -7.64 -24.74
C TRP A 111 -7.75 -8.26 -24.17
N MET A 112 -7.57 -9.16 -23.21
CA MET A 112 -8.66 -9.82 -22.51
C MET A 112 -8.59 -9.51 -21.01
N VAL A 113 -9.73 -9.27 -20.37
CA VAL A 113 -9.80 -9.04 -18.92
C VAL A 113 -10.91 -9.88 -18.29
N TRP A 114 -10.72 -10.23 -17.02
CA TRP A 114 -11.74 -10.83 -16.16
C TRP A 114 -11.33 -10.67 -14.70
N THR A 115 -12.26 -10.96 -13.80
CA THR A 115 -11.99 -10.98 -12.37
C THR A 115 -12.01 -12.40 -11.83
N TYR A 116 -11.32 -12.62 -10.71
CA TYR A 116 -11.46 -13.82 -9.91
C TYR A 116 -11.35 -13.50 -8.42
N ASP A 117 -11.77 -14.43 -7.57
CA ASP A 117 -11.61 -14.29 -6.12
C ASP A 117 -10.13 -14.48 -5.71
N PRO A 118 -9.47 -13.46 -5.12
CA PRO A 118 -8.04 -13.50 -4.80
C PRO A 118 -7.65 -14.56 -3.77
N LEU A 119 -8.59 -15.04 -2.95
CA LEU A 119 -8.33 -16.07 -1.94
C LEU A 119 -8.44 -17.49 -2.50
N LEU A 120 -8.89 -17.66 -3.75
CA LEU A 120 -8.89 -18.95 -4.44
C LEU A 120 -7.52 -19.23 -5.08
N ALA A 121 -6.64 -19.90 -4.33
CA ALA A 121 -5.28 -20.23 -4.75
C ALA A 121 -5.22 -21.00 -6.10
N ALA A 122 -6.16 -21.90 -6.34
CA ALA A 122 -6.26 -22.63 -7.61
C ALA A 122 -6.49 -21.69 -8.81
N ASN A 123 -7.33 -20.66 -8.63
CA ASN A 123 -7.58 -19.64 -9.64
C ASN A 123 -6.37 -18.72 -9.81
N ALA A 124 -5.68 -18.35 -8.73
CA ALA A 124 -4.45 -17.57 -8.82
C ALA A 124 -3.37 -18.32 -9.63
N ARG A 125 -3.14 -19.61 -9.35
CA ARG A 125 -2.22 -20.45 -10.12
C ARG A 125 -2.66 -20.55 -11.59
N PHE A 126 -3.95 -20.79 -11.84
CA PHE A 126 -4.46 -20.92 -13.20
C PHE A 126 -4.30 -19.62 -14.00
N ASN A 127 -4.75 -18.49 -13.46
CA ASN A 127 -4.74 -17.20 -14.16
C ASN A 127 -3.31 -16.64 -14.31
N LEU A 128 -2.53 -16.61 -13.24
CA LEU A 128 -1.23 -15.93 -13.23
C LEU A 128 -0.08 -16.81 -13.75
N HIS A 129 -0.04 -18.08 -13.37
CA HIS A 129 1.05 -18.98 -13.77
C HIS A 129 0.75 -19.73 -15.07
N LYS A 130 -0.45 -20.32 -15.20
CA LYS A 130 -0.76 -21.18 -16.36
C LYS A 130 -1.16 -20.38 -17.60
N LEU A 131 -1.98 -19.35 -17.45
CA LEU A 131 -2.36 -18.48 -18.57
C LEU A 131 -1.36 -17.33 -18.79
N GLY A 132 -0.65 -16.91 -17.74
CA GLY A 132 0.28 -15.78 -17.82
C GLY A 132 -0.40 -14.41 -17.80
N ALA A 133 -1.62 -14.34 -17.27
CA ALA A 133 -2.30 -13.06 -17.04
C ALA A 133 -1.61 -12.28 -15.91
N ARG A 134 -1.77 -10.96 -15.91
CA ARG A 134 -1.22 -10.05 -14.92
C ARG A 134 -2.36 -9.49 -14.06
N ALA A 135 -2.15 -9.46 -12.74
CA ALA A 135 -3.04 -8.73 -11.84
C ALA A 135 -2.97 -7.22 -12.14
N SER A 136 -4.13 -6.61 -12.44
CA SER A 136 -4.25 -5.21 -12.85
C SER A 136 -4.88 -4.33 -11.76
N ARG A 137 -5.97 -4.80 -11.13
CA ARG A 137 -6.77 -4.02 -10.17
C ARG A 137 -7.37 -4.93 -9.09
N TYR A 138 -7.45 -4.42 -7.86
CA TYR A 138 -8.18 -5.07 -6.77
C TYR A 138 -9.46 -4.29 -6.48
N TYR A 139 -10.59 -4.98 -6.47
CA TYR A 139 -11.90 -4.42 -6.15
C TYR A 139 -12.37 -4.96 -4.81
N VAL A 140 -12.73 -4.05 -3.91
CA VAL A 140 -13.34 -4.36 -2.62
C VAL A 140 -14.84 -4.53 -2.80
N HIS A 141 -15.39 -5.66 -2.32
CA HIS A 141 -16.81 -5.98 -2.29
C HIS A 141 -17.51 -5.71 -3.66
N TYR A 142 -16.90 -6.20 -4.74
CA TYR A 142 -17.18 -5.75 -6.11
C TYR A 142 -18.62 -6.01 -6.57
N TYR A 143 -19.18 -7.16 -6.19
CA TYR A 143 -20.52 -7.58 -6.62
C TYR A 143 -21.61 -7.25 -5.60
N GLY A 144 -21.29 -6.58 -4.48
CA GLY A 144 -22.25 -6.41 -3.41
C GLY A 144 -22.46 -7.69 -2.60
N GLU A 145 -23.58 -7.72 -1.89
CA GLU A 145 -24.10 -8.91 -1.24
C GLU A 145 -24.51 -9.94 -2.30
N MET A 146 -23.98 -11.16 -2.16
CA MET A 146 -24.29 -12.26 -3.05
C MET A 146 -25.09 -13.32 -2.27
N PRO A 147 -26.33 -13.62 -2.65
CA PRO A 147 -27.23 -14.49 -1.87
C PRO A 147 -26.94 -15.98 -2.06
N ASP A 148 -26.13 -16.34 -3.07
CA ASP A 148 -25.78 -17.71 -3.39
C ASP A 148 -25.10 -18.43 -2.22
N GLU A 149 -25.28 -19.75 -2.15
CA GLU A 149 -24.80 -20.58 -1.03
C GLU A 149 -23.29 -20.45 -0.81
N LEU A 150 -22.55 -20.15 -1.86
CA LEU A 150 -21.10 -20.13 -1.84
C LEU A 150 -20.56 -18.77 -1.38
N ASN A 151 -21.23 -17.65 -1.62
CA ASN A 151 -20.73 -16.30 -1.29
C ASN A 151 -21.42 -15.64 -0.08
N ARG A 152 -22.51 -16.22 0.44
CA ARG A 152 -23.29 -15.62 1.53
C ARG A 152 -22.45 -15.25 2.75
N GLY A 153 -22.55 -13.99 3.18
CA GLY A 153 -21.89 -13.48 4.39
C GLY A 153 -20.39 -13.21 4.25
N VAL A 154 -19.84 -13.29 3.02
CA VAL A 154 -18.44 -12.99 2.73
C VAL A 154 -18.38 -11.95 1.62
N ASP A 155 -17.56 -10.93 1.81
CA ASP A 155 -17.40 -9.88 0.81
C ASP A 155 -16.88 -10.42 -0.52
N SER A 156 -17.41 -9.84 -1.59
CA SER A 156 -17.17 -10.25 -2.97
C SER A 156 -15.94 -9.59 -3.60
N ASP A 157 -14.80 -9.58 -2.90
CA ASP A 157 -13.56 -8.98 -3.44
C ASP A 157 -13.12 -9.68 -4.73
N ARG A 158 -12.61 -8.89 -5.66
CA ARG A 158 -12.22 -9.36 -6.99
C ARG A 158 -10.88 -8.81 -7.40
N LEU A 159 -9.97 -9.71 -7.75
CA LEU A 159 -8.73 -9.36 -8.43
C LEU A 159 -8.97 -9.43 -9.94
N GLU A 160 -8.94 -8.28 -10.59
CA GLU A 160 -8.92 -8.18 -12.04
C GLU A 160 -7.56 -8.61 -12.56
N VAL A 161 -7.60 -9.40 -13.63
CA VAL A 161 -6.42 -9.74 -14.41
C VAL A 161 -6.57 -9.24 -15.83
N ASP A 162 -5.47 -8.73 -16.36
CA ASP A 162 -5.28 -8.45 -17.77
C ASP A 162 -4.49 -9.57 -18.44
N TRP A 163 -4.91 -9.96 -19.63
CA TRP A 163 -4.25 -10.99 -20.43
C TRP A 163 -3.89 -10.39 -21.78
N SER A 164 -2.61 -10.05 -21.92
CA SER A 164 -2.03 -9.59 -23.18
C SER A 164 -1.81 -10.80 -24.09
N LEU A 165 -2.78 -11.02 -24.99
CA LEU A 165 -2.90 -12.26 -25.74
C LEU A 165 -1.73 -12.50 -26.69
N ARG A 166 -1.02 -11.45 -27.13
CA ARG A 166 0.15 -11.51 -28.04
C ARG A 166 1.49 -11.31 -27.35
N SER A 167 1.53 -11.35 -26.02
CA SER A 167 2.81 -11.20 -25.31
C SER A 167 3.67 -12.47 -25.46
N GLN A 168 4.99 -12.28 -25.56
CA GLN A 168 5.95 -13.38 -25.68
C GLN A 168 5.80 -14.43 -24.57
N ARG A 169 5.51 -13.98 -23.34
CA ARG A 169 5.28 -14.89 -22.20
C ARG A 169 4.03 -15.75 -22.42
N VAL A 170 2.93 -15.15 -22.87
CA VAL A 170 1.69 -15.88 -23.14
C VAL A 170 1.91 -16.86 -24.29
N ASP A 171 2.58 -16.47 -25.37
CA ASP A 171 2.89 -17.37 -26.47
C ASP A 171 3.73 -18.57 -26.01
N ALA A 172 4.78 -18.35 -25.22
CA ALA A 172 5.59 -19.41 -24.63
C ALA A 172 4.74 -20.39 -23.78
N LEU A 173 3.90 -19.87 -22.88
CA LEU A 173 3.00 -20.67 -22.04
C LEU A 173 1.98 -21.46 -22.87
N MET A 174 1.46 -20.88 -23.96
CA MET A 174 0.54 -21.59 -24.87
C MET A 174 1.23 -22.75 -25.60
N CYS A 175 2.55 -22.63 -25.85
CA CYS A 175 3.39 -23.69 -26.41
C CYS A 175 3.87 -24.73 -25.36
N GLY A 176 3.48 -24.57 -24.10
CA GLY A 176 3.88 -25.48 -23.01
C GLY A 176 5.27 -25.17 -22.42
N GLU A 177 5.89 -24.07 -22.81
CA GLU A 177 7.10 -23.59 -22.16
C GLU A 177 6.77 -22.97 -20.80
N MET A 178 7.64 -23.15 -19.81
CA MET A 178 7.53 -22.52 -18.50
C MET A 178 8.64 -21.46 -18.34
N PRO A 179 8.44 -20.24 -18.88
CA PRO A 179 9.38 -19.16 -18.66
C PRO A 179 9.48 -18.86 -17.15
N PRO A 180 10.67 -18.49 -16.65
CA PRO A 180 10.87 -18.21 -15.23
C PRO A 180 9.88 -17.16 -14.72
N PRO A 181 9.60 -17.14 -13.41
CA PRO A 181 8.90 -16.02 -12.79
C PRO A 181 9.58 -14.71 -13.19
N ARG A 182 8.77 -13.69 -13.42
CA ARG A 182 9.30 -12.38 -13.77
C ARG A 182 10.04 -11.84 -12.55
N ASP A 183 11.32 -11.54 -12.70
CA ASP A 183 12.08 -10.75 -11.73
C ASP A 183 11.91 -9.29 -12.14
N ASP A 184 10.91 -8.62 -11.56
CA ASP A 184 10.65 -7.21 -11.78
C ASP A 184 11.51 -6.32 -10.87
N GLY A 185 12.43 -6.90 -10.08
CA GLY A 185 13.32 -6.17 -9.19
C GLY A 185 12.60 -5.42 -8.07
N VAL A 186 11.36 -5.81 -7.75
CA VAL A 186 10.53 -5.18 -6.72
C VAL A 186 10.55 -6.05 -5.46
N ASP A 187 10.70 -5.42 -4.30
CA ASP A 187 10.47 -6.08 -3.01
C ASP A 187 9.01 -6.58 -2.95
N ALA A 188 8.81 -7.89 -3.14
CA ALA A 188 7.49 -8.49 -3.16
C ALA A 188 6.99 -8.77 -1.73
N LEU A 189 5.85 -8.17 -1.36
CA LEU A 189 5.13 -8.56 -0.16
C LEU A 189 4.49 -9.94 -0.39
N ARG A 190 4.78 -10.90 0.50
CA ARG A 190 4.12 -12.20 0.51
C ARG A 190 2.87 -12.13 1.38
N LEU A 191 1.72 -12.45 0.79
CA LEU A 191 0.44 -12.56 1.47
C LEU A 191 0.04 -14.04 1.55
N ASP A 192 -0.12 -14.55 2.77
CA ASP A 192 -0.63 -15.89 2.97
C ASP A 192 -2.14 -15.92 2.69
N ILE A 193 -2.55 -16.92 1.91
CA ILE A 193 -3.97 -17.24 1.68
C ILE A 193 -4.22 -18.69 2.09
N PRO A 194 -5.44 -19.05 2.52
CA PRO A 194 -5.74 -20.42 2.88
C PRO A 194 -5.70 -21.34 1.65
N ALA A 195 -5.26 -22.59 1.87
CA ALA A 195 -5.13 -23.58 0.80
C ALA A 195 -6.48 -23.95 0.16
N ASP A 196 -7.54 -24.05 0.97
CA ASP A 196 -8.91 -24.31 0.53
C ASP A 196 -9.87 -23.27 1.12
N PHE A 197 -9.88 -22.08 0.52
CA PHE A 197 -10.78 -21.01 0.94
C PHE A 197 -12.26 -21.37 0.75
N ASP A 198 -12.60 -22.19 -0.24
CA ASP A 198 -13.98 -22.63 -0.48
C ASP A 198 -14.51 -23.52 0.63
N ALA A 199 -13.69 -24.42 1.17
CA ALA A 199 -14.05 -25.21 2.34
C ALA A 199 -14.31 -24.32 3.57
N ILE A 200 -13.42 -23.36 3.84
CA ILE A 200 -13.59 -22.40 4.95
C ILE A 200 -14.87 -21.58 4.75
N ARG A 201 -15.10 -21.09 3.53
CA ARG A 201 -16.26 -20.28 3.19
C ARG A 201 -17.60 -21.00 3.39
N ARG A 202 -17.67 -22.29 3.06
CA ARG A 202 -18.86 -23.13 3.30
C ARG A 202 -19.06 -23.48 4.77
N ALA A 203 -17.98 -23.75 5.50
CA ALA A 203 -18.06 -24.22 6.89
C ALA A 203 -18.20 -23.08 7.91
N GLU A 204 -17.49 -21.98 7.71
CA GLU A 204 -17.33 -20.88 8.66
C GLU A 204 -17.27 -19.51 7.92
N PRO A 205 -18.42 -18.97 7.45
CA PRO A 205 -18.46 -17.69 6.72
C PRO A 205 -17.77 -16.53 7.45
N SER A 206 -17.93 -16.40 8.77
CA SER A 206 -17.25 -15.38 9.57
C SER A 206 -15.73 -15.49 9.51
N ARG A 207 -15.19 -16.72 9.49
CA ARG A 207 -13.75 -16.97 9.35
C ARG A 207 -13.27 -16.67 7.93
N ALA A 208 -14.07 -16.97 6.91
CA ALA A 208 -13.76 -16.60 5.54
C ALA A 208 -13.75 -15.07 5.35
N GLN A 209 -14.69 -14.35 5.97
CA GLN A 209 -14.70 -12.89 6.01
C GLN A 209 -13.47 -12.34 6.74
N ALA A 210 -13.04 -12.96 7.84
CA ALA A 210 -11.82 -12.58 8.53
C ALA A 210 -10.56 -12.75 7.65
N TRP A 211 -10.46 -13.85 6.89
CA TRP A 211 -9.40 -14.02 5.89
C TRP A 211 -9.44 -12.95 4.81
N ARG A 212 -10.63 -12.53 4.39
CA ARG A 212 -10.81 -11.42 3.44
C ARG A 212 -10.23 -10.12 3.98
N LEU A 213 -10.64 -9.74 5.18
CA LEU A 213 -10.19 -8.52 5.83
C LEU A 213 -8.68 -8.52 6.11
N ARG A 214 -8.09 -9.68 6.43
CA ARG A 214 -6.64 -9.83 6.59
C ARG A 214 -5.85 -9.44 5.33
N THR A 215 -6.43 -9.62 4.15
CA THR A 215 -5.81 -9.23 2.87
C THR A 215 -6.10 -7.80 2.44
N ARG A 216 -6.90 -7.05 3.21
CA ARG A 216 -7.18 -5.63 2.96
C ARG A 216 -6.28 -4.73 3.77
N ARG A 217 -5.93 -3.59 3.19
CA ARG A 217 -5.44 -2.43 3.94
C ARG A 217 -6.61 -1.52 4.27
N ILE A 218 -6.64 -0.99 5.49
CA ILE A 218 -7.60 0.05 5.87
C ILE A 218 -6.95 1.40 5.58
N ASP A 219 -7.47 2.13 4.60
CA ASP A 219 -6.84 3.37 4.14
C ASP A 219 -7.80 4.58 3.94
N SER A 220 -9.06 4.43 4.30
CA SER A 220 -10.08 5.49 4.18
C SER A 220 -11.29 5.23 5.10
N GLY A 221 -12.12 6.26 5.29
CA GLY A 221 -13.32 6.20 6.14
C GLY A 221 -13.05 6.56 7.61
N ASP A 222 -13.99 6.22 8.50
CA ASP A 222 -13.75 6.30 9.95
C ASP A 222 -12.82 5.15 10.37
N LEU A 223 -11.52 5.43 10.35
CA LEU A 223 -10.48 4.46 10.65
C LEU A 223 -10.62 3.87 12.06
N ALA A 224 -11.11 4.65 13.02
CA ALA A 224 -11.28 4.20 14.40
C ALA A 224 -12.43 3.20 14.49
N ALA A 225 -13.61 3.53 13.97
CA ALA A 225 -14.75 2.60 13.91
C ALA A 225 -14.42 1.32 13.15
N LEU A 226 -13.82 1.46 11.96
CA LEU A 226 -13.50 0.33 11.11
C LEU A 226 -12.45 -0.60 11.74
N SER A 227 -11.44 -0.04 12.42
CA SER A 227 -10.44 -0.87 13.13
C SER A 227 -11.07 -1.73 14.24
N ARG A 228 -12.06 -1.21 14.97
CA ARG A 228 -12.79 -1.95 16.00
C ARG A 228 -13.65 -3.06 15.41
N GLU A 229 -14.37 -2.76 14.34
CA GLU A 229 -15.18 -3.75 13.63
C GLU A 229 -14.30 -4.89 13.09
N VAL A 230 -13.19 -4.56 12.43
CA VAL A 230 -12.24 -5.54 11.93
C VAL A 230 -11.63 -6.36 13.07
N ARG A 231 -11.26 -5.74 14.20
CA ARG A 231 -10.74 -6.52 15.34
C ARG A 231 -11.79 -7.45 15.91
N ALA A 232 -13.04 -7.02 16.03
CA ALA A 232 -14.12 -7.89 16.52
C ALA A 232 -14.26 -9.13 15.63
N ILE A 233 -14.22 -8.94 14.30
CA ILE A 233 -14.25 -10.04 13.33
C ILE A 233 -13.04 -10.98 13.49
N PHE A 234 -11.84 -10.45 13.70
CA PHE A 234 -10.65 -11.27 13.96
C PHE A 234 -10.75 -12.05 15.27
N ARG A 235 -11.23 -11.43 16.36
CA ARG A 235 -11.41 -12.10 17.65
C ARG A 235 -12.43 -13.23 17.56
N GLU A 236 -13.56 -13.00 16.90
CA GLU A 236 -14.60 -14.01 16.68
C GLU A 236 -14.08 -15.20 15.86
N ALA A 237 -13.25 -14.94 14.85
CA ALA A 237 -12.61 -15.96 14.03
C ALA A 237 -11.38 -16.63 14.67
N GLY A 238 -11.01 -16.26 15.90
CA GLY A 238 -9.80 -16.76 16.57
C GLY A 238 -8.47 -16.30 15.94
N LEU A 239 -8.49 -15.27 15.10
CA LEU A 239 -7.33 -14.70 14.41
C LEU A 239 -6.69 -13.55 15.21
N VAL A 240 -6.37 -13.80 16.47
CA VAL A 240 -5.90 -12.76 17.41
C VAL A 240 -4.51 -12.20 17.08
N ASP A 241 -3.68 -12.95 16.34
CA ASP A 241 -2.32 -12.54 15.97
C ASP A 241 -2.27 -11.66 14.70
N VAL A 242 -3.42 -11.39 14.05
CA VAL A 242 -3.45 -10.58 12.84
C VAL A 242 -3.32 -9.10 13.20
N GLN A 243 -2.31 -8.45 12.64
CA GLN A 243 -2.07 -7.03 12.84
C GLN A 243 -3.00 -6.16 11.99
N ILE A 244 -3.44 -5.03 12.54
CA ILE A 244 -4.21 -3.99 11.85
C ILE A 244 -3.29 -2.80 11.62
N LEU A 245 -3.06 -2.46 10.35
CA LEU A 245 -2.35 -1.26 9.94
C LEU A 245 -3.36 -0.25 9.39
N LEU A 246 -3.37 0.95 9.99
CA LEU A 246 -4.14 2.09 9.51
C LEU A 246 -3.26 3.00 8.66
N SER A 247 -3.77 3.46 7.54
CA SER A 247 -3.11 4.44 6.67
C SER A 247 -4.16 5.39 6.08
N GLY A 248 -3.75 6.41 5.33
CA GLY A 248 -4.66 7.36 4.69
C GLY A 248 -4.64 8.72 5.36
N ASP A 249 -3.92 9.66 4.75
CA ASP A 249 -3.77 11.06 5.19
C ASP A 249 -3.56 11.23 6.70
N LEU A 250 -2.73 10.37 7.30
CA LEU A 250 -2.42 10.44 8.73
C LEU A 250 -1.33 11.48 8.98
N ASP A 251 -1.41 12.13 10.13
CA ASP A 251 -0.39 12.95 10.80
C ASP A 251 -0.46 12.64 12.32
N GLU A 252 0.40 13.28 13.13
CA GLU A 252 0.41 13.09 14.59
C GLU A 252 -0.93 13.42 15.27
N TYR A 253 -1.68 14.40 14.78
CA TYR A 253 -2.94 14.85 15.38
C TYR A 253 -4.08 13.89 15.06
N ARG A 254 -4.15 13.40 13.82
CA ARG A 254 -5.14 12.39 13.39
C ARG A 254 -4.88 11.05 14.06
N ILE A 255 -3.62 10.69 14.30
CA ILE A 255 -3.28 9.50 15.08
C ILE A 255 -3.75 9.66 16.53
N GLU A 256 -3.50 10.82 17.16
CA GLU A 256 -4.00 11.11 18.51
C GLU A 256 -5.54 11.05 18.57
N GLU A 257 -6.24 11.65 17.61
CA GLU A 257 -7.70 11.61 17.49
C GLU A 257 -8.21 10.18 17.35
N ALA A 258 -7.63 9.39 16.44
CA ALA A 258 -8.04 8.01 16.22
C ALA A 258 -7.84 7.14 17.48
N LEU A 259 -6.70 7.29 18.16
CA LEU A 259 -6.43 6.60 19.43
C LEU A 259 -7.40 7.06 20.53
N GLY A 260 -7.68 8.36 20.64
CA GLY A 260 -8.65 8.92 21.57
C GLY A 260 -10.08 8.44 21.32
N ALA A 261 -10.43 8.19 20.05
CA ALA A 261 -11.69 7.59 19.64
C ALA A 261 -11.73 6.05 19.82
N GLY A 262 -10.67 5.43 20.35
CA GLY A 262 -10.59 4.00 20.63
C GLY A 262 -10.29 3.14 19.39
N ALA A 263 -9.45 3.61 18.47
CA ALA A 263 -8.95 2.80 17.36
C ALA A 263 -8.14 1.59 17.87
N GLU A 264 -8.36 0.42 17.27
CA GLU A 264 -7.66 -0.83 17.60
C GLU A 264 -6.63 -1.20 16.51
N ALA A 265 -5.53 -0.46 16.44
CA ALA A 265 -4.46 -0.62 15.46
C ALA A 265 -3.11 -1.03 16.07
N ASP A 266 -2.33 -1.80 15.33
CA ASP A 266 -0.97 -2.22 15.72
C ASP A 266 0.12 -1.35 15.06
N ALA A 267 -0.22 -0.69 13.96
CA ALA A 267 0.68 0.16 13.20
C ALA A 267 -0.05 1.29 12.46
N PHE A 268 0.66 2.39 12.23
CA PHE A 268 0.19 3.53 11.44
C PHE A 268 1.15 3.79 10.27
N GLY A 269 0.60 3.88 9.06
CA GLY A 269 1.33 4.25 7.85
C GLY A 269 1.15 5.74 7.56
N VAL A 270 2.22 6.52 7.76
CA VAL A 270 2.24 7.98 7.51
C VAL A 270 3.03 8.25 6.23
N GLY A 271 2.37 8.86 5.25
CA GLY A 271 2.93 9.14 3.93
C GLY A 271 3.30 10.60 3.74
N THR A 272 2.42 11.34 3.04
CA THR A 272 2.64 12.73 2.61
C THR A 272 3.10 13.63 3.74
N ALA A 273 2.34 13.72 4.84
CA ALA A 273 2.64 14.61 5.96
C ALA A 273 4.07 14.44 6.50
N LEU A 274 4.52 13.19 6.69
CA LEU A 274 5.88 12.89 7.15
C LEU A 274 6.95 13.18 6.08
N GLY A 275 6.66 12.85 4.83
CA GLY A 275 7.61 13.00 3.72
C GLY A 275 7.83 14.44 3.28
N THR A 276 6.82 15.30 3.40
CA THR A 276 6.86 16.69 2.95
C THR A 276 6.98 17.70 4.08
N SER A 277 6.74 17.29 5.34
CA SER A 277 6.55 18.21 6.48
C SER A 277 5.52 19.28 6.09
N GLU A 278 4.31 18.85 5.74
CA GLU A 278 3.29 19.70 5.07
C GLU A 278 2.96 20.99 5.83
N ASP A 279 2.96 20.93 7.16
CA ASP A 279 2.71 22.04 8.07
C ASP A 279 3.89 23.03 8.16
N ALA A 280 5.12 22.53 7.99
CA ALA A 280 6.36 23.30 8.06
C ALA A 280 7.39 22.85 6.98
N PRO A 281 7.10 23.04 5.67
CA PRO A 281 7.87 22.42 4.58
C PRO A 281 9.24 23.07 4.36
N THR A 282 9.58 24.10 5.15
CA THR A 282 10.85 24.80 5.06
C THR A 282 11.48 24.94 6.43
N MET A 283 12.77 24.64 6.51
CA MET A 283 13.57 24.95 7.68
C MET A 283 14.21 26.33 7.49
N GLY A 284 14.10 27.21 8.48
CA GLY A 284 14.72 28.54 8.50
C GLY A 284 16.26 28.54 8.66
N GLY A 285 16.94 27.49 8.18
CA GLY A 285 18.39 27.31 8.32
C GLY A 285 19.18 28.42 7.64
N VAL A 286 20.17 28.99 8.34
CA VAL A 286 21.02 30.06 7.82
C VAL A 286 22.50 29.76 8.03
N TYR A 287 23.30 29.99 6.98
CA TYR A 287 24.76 30.03 7.08
C TYR A 287 25.24 31.49 7.14
N LYS A 288 26.07 31.81 8.13
CA LYS A 288 26.55 33.18 8.40
C LYS A 288 27.99 33.19 8.88
N ILE A 289 28.77 34.15 8.38
CA ILE A 289 30.08 34.45 8.94
C ILE A 289 29.91 35.11 10.32
N VAL A 290 30.61 34.57 11.33
CA VAL A 290 30.56 35.07 12.71
C VAL A 290 31.89 35.64 13.18
N GLU A 291 32.98 35.33 12.47
CA GLU A 291 34.35 35.78 12.76
C GLU A 291 35.21 35.66 11.50
N ASP A 292 36.13 36.60 11.29
CA ASP A 292 37.20 36.51 10.30
C ASP A 292 38.55 36.92 10.91
N ARG A 293 39.59 37.09 10.08
CA ARG A 293 40.93 37.52 10.52
C ARG A 293 40.97 38.89 11.20
N GLN A 294 39.96 39.74 10.99
CA GLN A 294 39.82 41.04 11.64
C GLN A 294 39.00 40.96 12.93
N GLY A 295 38.45 39.79 13.27
CA GLY A 295 37.71 39.51 14.49
C GLY A 295 36.21 39.25 14.28
N PRO A 296 35.41 39.30 15.36
CA PRO A 296 34.00 38.95 15.34
C PRO A 296 33.15 39.78 14.37
N LYS A 297 32.11 39.17 13.77
CA LYS A 297 31.15 39.78 12.85
C LYS A 297 29.74 39.72 13.39
N ILE A 298 28.96 40.77 13.14
CA ILE A 298 27.54 40.84 13.49
C ILE A 298 26.74 41.45 12.34
N LYS A 299 25.57 40.88 12.05
CA LYS A 299 24.58 41.48 11.15
C LYS A 299 23.52 42.19 11.97
N LEU A 300 23.20 43.43 11.58
CA LEU A 300 22.36 44.36 12.36
C LEU A 300 21.05 44.73 11.68
N SER A 301 20.66 44.03 10.62
CA SER A 301 19.34 44.25 10.01
C SER A 301 18.24 43.83 10.98
N THR A 302 17.19 44.64 11.10
CA THR A 302 16.00 44.39 11.91
C THR A 302 15.44 42.98 11.62
N GLY A 303 15.16 42.22 12.68
CA GLY A 303 14.65 40.84 12.61
C GLY A 303 15.66 39.76 12.16
N LYS A 304 16.93 40.11 11.88
CA LYS A 304 17.98 39.15 11.43
C LYS A 304 19.31 39.35 12.17
N ALA A 305 19.24 39.76 13.44
CA ALA A 305 20.42 39.95 14.29
C ALA A 305 21.13 38.61 14.54
N THR A 306 22.43 38.55 14.21
CA THR A 306 23.25 37.33 14.43
C THR A 306 24.08 37.44 15.71
N LEU A 307 24.51 36.32 16.29
CA LEU A 307 25.45 36.32 17.42
C LEU A 307 26.91 36.39 16.93
N PRO A 308 27.74 37.30 17.44
CA PRO A 308 29.12 37.44 17.00
C PRO A 308 30.04 36.33 17.53
N GLY A 309 31.22 36.21 16.92
CA GLY A 309 32.34 35.38 17.39
C GLY A 309 32.16 33.89 17.17
N ARG A 310 33.26 33.14 17.31
CA ARG A 310 33.21 31.68 17.43
C ARG A 310 32.52 31.28 18.73
N LYS A 311 31.66 30.26 18.69
CA LYS A 311 30.80 29.88 19.81
C LYS A 311 30.82 28.38 20.09
N GLN A 312 30.47 28.02 21.32
CA GLN A 312 30.11 26.67 21.77
C GLN A 312 28.70 26.72 22.37
N VAL A 313 27.98 25.59 22.32
CA VAL A 313 26.69 25.42 22.99
C VAL A 313 26.87 24.40 24.10
N TRP A 314 26.47 24.76 25.31
CA TRP A 314 26.59 23.94 26.51
C TRP A 314 25.20 23.54 26.98
N ARG A 315 24.96 22.24 27.21
CA ARG A 315 23.66 21.71 27.66
C ARG A 315 23.77 21.13 29.06
N ARG A 316 22.76 21.40 29.90
CA ARG A 316 22.54 20.66 31.16
C ARG A 316 21.18 19.95 31.16
N PRO A 317 21.04 18.81 31.85
CA PRO A 317 19.74 18.21 32.13
C PRO A 317 19.05 19.02 33.24
N THR A 318 18.08 19.86 32.88
CA THR A 318 17.26 20.61 33.85
C THR A 318 15.82 20.73 33.37
N GLU A 319 14.90 20.69 34.32
CA GLU A 319 13.48 21.01 34.16
C GLU A 319 13.19 22.51 34.38
N LEU A 320 14.12 23.22 35.05
CA LEU A 320 13.97 24.61 35.45
C LEU A 320 15.03 25.49 34.78
N GLY A 321 14.56 26.56 34.14
CA GLY A 321 15.40 27.56 33.48
C GLY A 321 16.04 27.07 32.17
N PRO A 322 17.01 27.82 31.62
CA PRO A 322 17.66 27.48 30.36
C PRO A 322 18.39 26.13 30.44
N ARG A 323 18.16 25.26 29.46
CA ARG A 323 18.90 24.01 29.26
C ARG A 323 20.18 24.23 28.48
N ASP A 324 20.12 25.11 27.48
CA ASP A 324 21.24 25.40 26.59
C ASP A 324 21.78 26.79 26.85
N VAL A 325 23.10 26.91 26.96
CA VAL A 325 23.82 28.18 27.07
C VAL A 325 24.75 28.31 25.89
N ILE A 326 24.55 29.37 25.09
CA ILE A 326 25.47 29.73 24.01
C ILE A 326 26.57 30.62 24.59
N ALA A 327 27.81 30.17 24.47
CA ALA A 327 28.99 30.88 24.95
C ALA A 327 30.01 31.07 23.82
N LEU A 328 30.98 31.96 24.01
CA LEU A 328 32.14 32.04 23.14
C LEU A 328 32.93 30.72 23.21
N ALA A 329 33.60 30.38 22.11
CA ALA A 329 34.27 29.08 21.98
C ALA A 329 35.45 28.91 22.97
N ASP A 330 35.99 30.00 23.51
CA ASP A 330 37.07 30.04 24.51
C ASP A 330 36.54 30.10 25.96
N GLU A 331 35.23 30.16 26.17
CA GLU A 331 34.66 30.13 27.51
C GLU A 331 34.68 28.73 28.11
N THR A 332 34.99 28.66 29.40
CA THR A 332 34.88 27.43 30.19
C THR A 332 33.42 27.03 30.33
N ALA A 333 33.16 25.72 30.30
CA ALA A 333 31.83 25.17 30.51
C ALA A 333 31.23 25.66 31.84
N PRO A 334 29.97 26.15 31.86
CA PRO A 334 29.28 26.39 33.12
C PRO A 334 29.16 25.07 33.90
N PRO A 335 29.19 25.09 35.25
CA PRO A 335 29.09 23.89 36.07
C PRO A 335 27.89 23.01 35.69
N GLY A 336 28.12 21.70 35.56
CA GLY A 336 27.08 20.72 35.22
C GLY A 336 26.61 20.73 33.76
N HIS A 337 27.29 21.45 32.85
CA HIS A 337 26.96 21.45 31.43
C HIS A 337 27.96 20.61 30.61
N ALA A 338 27.45 19.95 29.57
CA ALA A 338 28.22 19.22 28.56
C ALA A 338 28.22 19.96 27.21
N PRO A 339 29.28 19.87 26.40
CA PRO A 339 29.34 20.51 25.09
C PRO A 339 28.43 19.81 24.07
N LEU A 340 27.75 20.57 23.22
CA LEU A 340 26.94 20.02 22.12
C LEU A 340 27.65 20.04 20.77
N LEU A 341 28.47 21.06 20.48
CA LEU A 341 29.23 21.09 19.24
C LEU A 341 30.48 20.24 19.41
N VAL A 342 30.52 19.13 18.67
CA VAL A 342 31.66 18.22 18.57
C VAL A 342 32.32 18.36 17.21
N LYS A 343 33.63 18.12 17.16
CA LYS A 343 34.40 18.19 15.92
C LYS A 343 34.13 16.94 15.09
N VAL A 344 33.46 17.09 13.95
CA VAL A 344 33.13 15.98 13.04
C VAL A 344 34.02 15.93 11.80
N MET A 345 34.72 17.03 11.49
CA MET A 345 35.59 17.15 10.33
C MET A 345 36.89 17.88 10.69
N GLU A 346 38.01 17.39 10.18
CA GLU A 346 39.34 17.97 10.33
C GLU A 346 40.12 17.88 9.02
N HIS A 347 40.74 18.98 8.59
CA HIS A 347 41.53 19.04 7.35
C HIS A 347 40.83 18.41 6.13
N GLY A 348 39.52 18.65 6.00
CA GLY A 348 38.70 18.13 4.89
C GLY A 348 38.32 16.65 4.99
N ARG A 349 38.62 15.98 6.10
CA ARG A 349 38.27 14.57 6.35
C ARG A 349 37.26 14.46 7.47
N SER A 350 36.23 13.64 7.29
CA SER A 350 35.34 13.27 8.39
C SER A 350 36.15 12.47 9.41
N ILE A 351 36.05 12.85 10.69
CA ILE A 351 36.69 12.15 11.81
C ILE A 351 35.66 11.49 12.74
N ALA A 352 34.38 11.70 12.46
CA ALA A 352 33.26 11.05 13.14
C ALA A 352 32.47 10.23 12.12
N ALA A 353 32.20 8.97 12.45
CA ALA A 353 31.28 8.11 11.74
C ALA A 353 30.38 7.43 12.77
N GLU A 354 29.07 7.68 12.69
CA GLU A 354 28.05 6.97 13.45
C GLU A 354 27.28 6.05 12.49
N SER A 355 26.95 4.84 12.93
CA SER A 355 25.98 4.00 12.24
C SER A 355 24.56 4.53 12.42
N LEU A 356 23.63 4.14 11.55
CA LEU A 356 22.21 4.48 11.71
C LEU A 356 21.63 4.00 13.04
N GLU A 357 22.08 2.85 13.53
CA GLU A 357 21.67 2.30 14.83
C GLU A 357 22.16 3.19 15.98
N GLN A 358 23.41 3.64 15.93
CA GLN A 358 23.97 4.58 16.91
C GLN A 358 23.22 5.92 16.89
N MET A 359 22.93 6.47 15.70
CA MET A 359 22.13 7.69 15.55
C MET A 359 20.73 7.53 16.15
N ARG A 360 20.08 6.39 15.90
CA ARG A 360 18.73 6.07 16.44
C ARG A 360 18.74 5.94 17.95
N ALA A 361 19.73 5.24 18.51
CA ALA A 361 19.90 5.09 19.95
C ALA A 361 20.13 6.45 20.63
N ARG A 362 21.01 7.29 20.05
CA ARG A 362 21.26 8.66 20.51
C ARG A 362 20.01 9.53 20.46
N CYS A 363 19.25 9.49 19.37
CA CYS A 363 18.00 10.22 19.23
C CYS A 363 16.97 9.79 20.30
N ARG A 364 16.77 8.48 20.49
CA ARG A 364 15.87 7.95 21.52
C ARG A 364 16.27 8.38 22.93
N ALA A 365 17.57 8.30 23.25
CA ALA A 365 18.08 8.74 24.54
C ALA A 365 17.89 10.25 24.75
N ALA A 366 18.11 11.06 23.70
CA ALA A 366 17.90 12.51 23.76
C ALA A 366 16.42 12.86 23.97
N LEU A 367 15.50 12.21 23.24
CA LEU A 367 14.05 12.40 23.40
C LEU A 367 13.57 11.97 24.78
N GLY A 368 14.05 10.83 25.29
CA GLY A 368 13.71 10.35 26.64
C GLY A 368 14.24 11.22 27.78
N ALA A 369 15.21 12.09 27.51
CA ALA A 369 15.74 13.07 28.45
C ALA A 369 15.16 14.49 28.24
N LEU A 370 14.13 14.65 27.40
CA LEU A 370 13.39 15.90 27.29
C LEU A 370 12.34 16.00 28.41
N PRO A 371 12.13 17.19 29.00
CA PRO A 371 10.96 17.47 29.81
C PRO A 371 9.67 17.18 29.03
N ALA A 372 8.62 16.78 29.74
CA ALA A 372 7.32 16.47 29.15
C ALA A 372 6.74 17.63 28.31
N SER A 373 7.02 18.87 28.69
CA SER A 373 6.58 20.07 27.97
C SER A 373 7.21 20.25 26.58
N PHE A 374 8.33 19.57 26.28
CA PHE A 374 8.95 19.57 24.95
C PHE A 374 8.54 18.35 24.11
N THR A 375 7.80 17.40 24.68
CA THR A 375 7.29 16.21 23.98
C THR A 375 5.78 16.22 23.81
N ASP A 376 5.10 17.22 24.38
CA ASP A 376 3.67 17.46 24.22
C ASP A 376 3.42 18.17 22.88
N LEU A 377 2.58 17.57 22.05
CA LEU A 377 2.21 18.07 20.71
C LEU A 377 1.53 19.44 20.76
N HIS A 378 0.83 19.74 21.85
CA HIS A 378 0.02 20.96 21.99
C HIS A 378 0.72 22.04 22.80
N ALA A 379 1.86 21.73 23.43
CA ALA A 379 2.61 22.68 24.24
C ALA A 379 3.55 23.55 23.39
N VAL A 380 3.62 24.84 23.72
CA VAL A 380 4.65 25.75 23.22
C VAL A 380 5.58 26.11 24.39
N PRO A 381 6.62 25.31 24.67
CA PRO A 381 7.50 25.58 25.79
C PRO A 381 8.30 26.87 25.55
N PRO A 382 8.65 27.62 26.61
CA PRO A 382 9.50 28.79 26.49
C PRO A 382 10.88 28.40 25.94
N SER A 383 11.57 29.35 25.30
CA SER A 383 12.89 29.10 24.71
C SER A 383 13.86 28.55 25.77
N PRO A 384 14.42 27.34 25.58
CA PRO A 384 15.32 26.73 26.55
C PRO A 384 16.75 27.28 26.48
N VAL A 385 16.97 28.39 25.76
CA VAL A 385 18.30 28.87 25.36
C VAL A 385 18.61 30.22 26.02
N ALA A 386 19.77 30.29 26.66
CA ALA A 386 20.35 31.52 27.19
C ALA A 386 21.70 31.84 26.54
N LEU A 387 22.17 33.07 26.72
CA LEU A 387 23.51 33.50 26.33
C LEU A 387 24.40 33.64 27.56
N SER A 388 25.68 33.33 27.42
CA SER A 388 26.67 33.67 28.45
C SER A 388 26.83 35.19 28.61
N GLY A 389 27.19 35.64 29.81
CA GLY A 389 27.41 37.07 30.07
C GLY A 389 28.50 37.69 29.18
N ARG A 390 29.57 36.96 28.85
CA ARG A 390 30.62 37.45 27.93
C ARG A 390 30.10 37.60 26.51
N LEU A 391 29.34 36.63 26.00
CA LEU A 391 28.74 36.73 24.67
C LEU A 391 27.72 37.87 24.60
N GLU A 392 26.92 38.06 25.64
CA GLU A 392 25.99 39.20 25.73
C GLU A 392 26.72 40.53 25.73
N ALA A 393 27.79 40.66 26.51
CA ALA A 393 28.62 41.87 26.55
C ALA A 393 29.25 42.16 25.17
N LEU A 394 29.80 41.14 24.50
CA LEU A 394 30.37 41.29 23.16
C LEU A 394 29.30 41.73 22.16
N ARG A 395 28.13 41.09 22.18
CA ARG A 395 26.98 41.45 21.34
C ARG A 395 26.65 42.92 21.55
N SER A 396 26.40 43.34 22.79
CA SER A 396 26.01 44.72 23.13
C SER A 396 27.07 45.75 22.73
N ALA A 397 28.35 45.49 22.97
CA ALA A 397 29.44 46.38 22.56
C ALA A 397 29.50 46.55 21.03
N MET A 398 29.28 45.48 20.27
CA MET A 398 29.26 45.54 18.81
C MET A 398 28.02 46.24 18.24
N PHE A 399 26.87 46.17 18.92
CA PHE A 399 25.71 46.99 18.60
C PHE A 399 26.01 48.48 18.78
N GLN A 400 26.52 48.87 19.95
CA GLN A 400 26.86 50.27 20.26
C GLN A 400 27.91 50.86 19.30
N LYS A 401 28.96 50.10 18.98
CA LYS A 401 30.03 50.52 18.04
C LYS A 401 29.54 50.73 16.61
N ASN A 402 28.49 50.03 16.20
CA ASN A 402 27.92 50.18 14.86
C ASN A 402 26.86 51.28 14.79
N GLU A 403 26.10 51.52 15.85
CA GLU A 403 25.21 52.68 15.93
C GLU A 403 26.00 54.00 15.88
N THR A 404 27.14 54.06 16.57
CA THR A 404 28.06 55.21 16.52
C THR A 404 28.70 55.42 15.15
N ARG A 405 28.92 54.37 14.35
CA ARG A 405 29.38 54.46 12.95
C ARG A 405 28.30 54.83 11.94
N ARG A 406 27.01 54.75 12.32
CA ARG A 406 25.85 55.05 11.46
C ARG A 406 25.22 56.42 11.74
N ARG A 407 25.64 57.12 12.80
CA ARG A 407 25.30 58.54 12.99
C ARG A 407 26.13 59.36 11.98
N PRO A 408 25.49 60.25 11.20
CA PRO A 408 26.12 60.96 10.09
C PRO A 408 27.30 61.82 10.51
#